data_AF-A0A0G1YM35-F1
#
_entry.id   AF-A0A0G1YM35-F1
#
_cell.length_a   1.000
_cell.length_b   1.000
_cell.length_c   1.000
_cell.angle_alpha   90.00
_cell.angle_beta   90.00
_cell.angle_gamma   90.00
#
_symmetry.space_group_name_H-M   'P 1'
#
loop_
_entity.id
_entity.type
_entity.pdbx_description
1 polymer ?
#
loop_
_entity_poly.entity_id
_entity_poly.type
_entity_poly.pdbx_seq_one_letter_code
_entity_poly.pdbx_strand_id
1 'polypeptide(L)'
;MATKKKPAARKRTKKAVSKKPAKKIAAPASAKASAGKRKPQPKKHFTPKTAPKRTVAKKKSFLLQKKVKKGPVAKRAYQMRVEEEVMPQVRPHVVPAADRIPSACKKLPNNLRPVKVEDNRLFFVEDSHTDLPSLIEMQLQSYRWFLTEGLKELLEEISPITDFSGKKMELRILGHTFDPPKYDPDTCRRRNLSFEAVMKGHVQLINKETGEIKEQDVFLGSIPLMTEGGTFIVGGIERVVVHQLVRSPGAFFSKMPDVTKYHTAKIIPKRGVWLEIETDRKGILACKIDRKRKIPVTQLLRVFGYETDQKILDLFRDITREKDFILATLEKDAARTVEDAYQSIYRRIRPGDLATPENAKQLIDGLFFDFKKYDMGSIARYKLNRRFGLNLPSDELVQNKYRVGLVRTERIVKDRMTVMDQETVTPMQLINCRPITAAMREFFASSQLSQFMDQTNPLSELAHKRRLSAMGPGGLSRERASFDVRDVHPSHFGRICPIATPEGPNIGLVVHLAGYARVNEYGFLETPYREVKFSSEERRGKRDPRPRIPYGQDGICRCRAGTAPYDCTGTERSHRDA
;
A
#
# COMPACT_ATOMS: atom_id res chain seq x y z
N MET A 1 -20.55 65.29 44.61
CA MET A 1 -21.75 64.75 43.92
C MET A 1 -21.30 63.61 43.01
N ALA A 2 -21.28 62.36 43.49
CA ALA A 2 -22.36 61.38 43.35
C ALA A 2 -22.59 61.04 41.85
N THR A 3 -22.36 59.84 41.30
CA THR A 3 -22.54 58.49 41.84
C THR A 3 -21.79 57.42 41.02
N LYS A 4 -21.45 56.32 41.71
CA LYS A 4 -20.99 55.01 41.22
C LYS A 4 -22.07 54.31 40.38
N LYS A 5 -21.67 53.46 39.41
CA LYS A 5 -22.34 52.16 39.18
C LYS A 5 -21.42 51.11 38.55
N LYS A 6 -21.24 50.02 39.30
CA LYS A 6 -20.56 48.76 38.97
C LYS A 6 -21.48 47.85 38.11
N PRO A 7 -20.96 46.74 37.54
CA PRO A 7 -21.53 46.06 36.37
C PRO A 7 -22.63 45.03 36.73
N ALA A 8 -23.53 44.80 35.78
CA ALA A 8 -24.61 43.82 35.89
C ALA A 8 -24.13 42.40 35.53
N ALA A 9 -24.41 41.46 36.42
CA ALA A 9 -24.11 40.04 36.31
C ALA A 9 -25.00 39.34 35.27
N ARG A 10 -24.38 38.57 34.36
CA ARG A 10 -25.06 37.60 33.50
C ARG A 10 -25.47 36.37 34.32
N LYS A 11 -26.78 36.23 34.57
CA LYS A 11 -27.41 35.04 35.16
C LYS A 11 -27.23 33.83 34.23
N ARG A 12 -26.58 32.77 34.73
CA ARG A 12 -26.62 31.41 34.18
C ARG A 12 -28.01 30.82 34.43
N THR A 13 -28.79 30.59 33.39
CA THR A 13 -30.03 29.82 33.44
C THR A 13 -29.72 28.33 33.48
N LYS A 14 -29.97 27.70 34.62
CA LYS A 14 -30.05 26.23 34.78
C LYS A 14 -31.34 25.76 34.10
N LYS A 15 -31.25 24.93 33.06
CA LYS A 15 -32.41 24.15 32.57
C LYS A 15 -32.68 23.02 33.56
N ALA A 16 -33.84 23.08 34.21
CA ALA A 16 -34.37 22.03 35.06
C ALA A 16 -34.89 20.88 34.19
N VAL A 17 -34.46 19.66 34.49
CA VAL A 17 -35.02 18.41 33.96
C VAL A 17 -36.18 18.01 34.87
N SER A 18 -37.40 18.06 34.36
CA SER A 18 -38.60 17.62 35.06
C SER A 18 -38.72 16.09 35.02
N LYS A 19 -38.79 15.47 36.20
CA LYS A 19 -39.21 14.08 36.44
C LYS A 19 -40.73 14.01 36.57
N LYS A 20 -41.37 13.08 35.84
CA LYS A 20 -42.67 12.42 36.18
C LYS A 20 -42.99 11.34 35.11
N PRO A 21 -43.83 10.32 35.40
CA PRO A 21 -43.52 9.14 36.19
C PRO A 21 -43.67 7.83 35.39
N ALA A 22 -43.15 6.74 35.97
CA ALA A 22 -43.19 5.39 35.42
C ALA A 22 -44.61 4.83 35.30
N LYS A 23 -44.98 4.38 34.09
CA LYS A 23 -46.12 3.47 33.88
C LYS A 23 -45.60 2.04 33.74
N LYS A 24 -46.01 1.20 34.70
CA LYS A 24 -45.92 -0.27 34.68
C LYS A 24 -46.72 -0.79 33.48
N ILE A 25 -46.11 -1.64 32.65
CA ILE A 25 -46.84 -2.55 31.77
C ILE A 25 -46.40 -3.97 32.12
N ALA A 26 -47.42 -4.78 32.40
CA ALA A 26 -47.36 -6.10 32.99
C ALA A 26 -46.84 -7.17 32.04
N ALA A 27 -46.28 -8.24 32.62
CA ALA A 27 -45.97 -9.49 31.95
C ALA A 27 -47.25 -10.17 31.44
N PRO A 28 -47.23 -10.85 30.28
CA PRO A 28 -48.32 -11.74 29.91
C PRO A 28 -48.11 -13.10 30.61
N ALA A 29 -49.03 -13.40 31.52
CA ALA A 29 -49.25 -14.72 32.06
C ALA A 29 -50.00 -15.59 31.02
N SER A 30 -49.63 -16.87 31.05
CA SER A 30 -50.35 -18.06 30.60
C SER A 30 -51.81 -17.89 30.12
N ALA A 31 -52.10 -18.31 28.89
CA ALA A 31 -53.42 -18.80 28.51
C ALA A 31 -53.35 -20.31 28.28
N LYS A 32 -54.01 -21.07 29.16
CA LYS A 32 -54.34 -22.48 28.97
C LYS A 32 -55.33 -22.59 27.79
N ALA A 33 -55.02 -23.43 26.81
CA ALA A 33 -56.00 -24.00 25.90
C ALA A 33 -55.94 -25.53 25.97
N SER A 34 -57.13 -26.08 26.14
CA SER A 34 -57.62 -27.45 26.27
C SER A 34 -56.79 -28.61 25.68
N ALA A 35 -56.73 -29.67 26.49
CA ALA A 35 -56.27 -31.01 26.14
C ALA A 35 -57.25 -31.73 25.19
N GLY A 36 -56.70 -32.29 24.11
CA GLY A 36 -57.30 -33.38 23.34
C GLY A 36 -56.34 -34.57 23.31
N LYS A 37 -56.67 -35.62 24.06
CA LYS A 37 -55.91 -36.88 24.15
C LYS A 37 -55.85 -37.60 22.79
N ARG A 38 -54.65 -37.99 22.34
CA ARG A 38 -54.47 -39.14 21.42
C ARG A 38 -53.32 -40.04 21.92
N LYS A 39 -53.62 -41.34 21.93
CA LYS A 39 -52.84 -42.45 22.51
C LYS A 39 -51.47 -42.64 21.84
N PRO A 40 -50.44 -43.14 22.55
CA PRO A 40 -49.16 -43.53 21.97
C PRO A 40 -49.23 -44.92 21.30
N GLN A 41 -48.66 -45.05 20.11
CA GLN A 41 -48.43 -46.32 19.40
C GLN A 41 -46.98 -46.83 19.61
N PRO A 42 -46.73 -48.14 19.50
CA PRO A 42 -45.66 -48.83 20.23
C PRO A 42 -44.28 -48.80 19.54
N LYS A 43 -43.24 -48.81 20.38
CA LYS A 43 -41.83 -49.00 20.02
C LYS A 43 -41.60 -50.41 19.45
N LYS A 44 -41.03 -50.52 18.25
CA LYS A 44 -40.51 -51.78 17.72
C LYS A 44 -39.05 -51.94 18.14
N HIS A 45 -38.77 -53.02 18.88
CA HIS A 45 -37.44 -53.55 19.13
C HIS A 45 -36.82 -54.09 17.82
N PHE A 46 -35.56 -53.76 17.58
CA PHE A 46 -34.71 -54.51 16.65
C PHE A 46 -33.47 -54.98 17.41
N THR A 47 -33.27 -56.30 17.39
CA THR A 47 -32.17 -57.03 18.01
C THR A 47 -30.91 -57.00 17.12
N PRO A 48 -29.70 -56.99 17.70
CA PRO A 48 -28.46 -57.07 16.92
C PRO A 48 -28.16 -58.51 16.51
N LYS A 49 -27.96 -58.73 15.20
CA LYS A 49 -27.48 -60.01 14.65
C LYS A 49 -25.97 -60.15 14.85
N THR A 50 -25.58 -61.32 15.35
CA THR A 50 -24.24 -61.87 15.51
C THR A 50 -23.57 -62.14 14.15
N ALA A 51 -22.27 -61.86 14.05
CA ALA A 51 -21.38 -62.31 12.98
C ALA A 51 -20.27 -63.23 13.56
N PRO A 52 -19.80 -64.25 12.83
CA PRO A 52 -19.01 -65.34 13.40
C PRO A 52 -17.50 -65.03 13.50
N LYS A 53 -16.85 -65.62 14.52
CA LYS A 53 -15.40 -65.64 14.75
C LYS A 53 -14.70 -66.69 13.86
N ARG A 54 -13.55 -66.35 13.28
CA ARG A 54 -12.46 -67.29 12.92
C ARG A 54 -11.10 -66.58 13.07
N THR A 55 -10.42 -66.83 14.19
CA THR A 55 -9.16 -67.61 14.35
C THR A 55 -7.87 -66.84 14.08
N VAL A 56 -7.13 -66.65 15.18
CA VAL A 56 -5.80 -66.05 15.28
C VAL A 56 -4.74 -67.11 14.92
N ALA A 57 -3.81 -66.78 14.02
CA ALA A 57 -2.54 -67.50 13.86
C ALA A 57 -1.38 -66.51 13.88
N LYS A 58 -0.46 -66.69 14.84
CA LYS A 58 0.81 -65.96 14.98
C LYS A 58 1.79 -66.33 13.86
N LYS A 59 2.53 -65.36 13.30
CA LYS A 59 3.91 -65.59 12.80
C LYS A 59 4.76 -64.32 12.92
N LYS A 60 6.03 -64.54 13.30
CA LYS A 60 7.05 -63.61 13.81
C LYS A 60 7.68 -62.72 12.73
N SER A 61 8.25 -61.60 13.21
CA SER A 61 9.54 -60.96 12.85
C SER A 61 9.81 -60.52 11.39
N PHE A 62 10.02 -59.20 11.20
CA PHE A 62 11.31 -58.66 10.77
C PHE A 62 11.37 -57.13 11.03
N LEU A 63 12.25 -56.70 11.93
CA LEU A 63 12.66 -55.31 12.08
C LEU A 63 13.69 -55.01 10.98
N LEU A 64 13.29 -54.28 9.95
CA LEU A 64 14.21 -53.66 9.00
C LEU A 64 14.34 -52.18 9.38
N GLN A 65 15.31 -51.89 10.25
CA GLN A 65 15.81 -50.53 10.44
C GLN A 65 16.49 -50.06 9.15
N LYS A 66 15.77 -49.34 8.28
CA LYS A 66 16.40 -48.53 7.24
C LYS A 66 16.96 -47.27 7.90
N LYS A 67 18.28 -47.25 8.11
CA LYS A 67 19.06 -46.04 8.40
C LYS A 67 18.80 -45.01 7.29
N VAL A 68 18.07 -43.94 7.62
CA VAL A 68 17.91 -42.78 6.73
C VAL A 68 19.22 -41.99 6.78
N LYS A 69 19.98 -42.02 5.69
CA LYS A 69 21.16 -41.17 5.48
C LYS A 69 20.69 -39.70 5.44
N LYS A 70 21.30 -38.85 6.27
CA LYS A 70 21.16 -37.37 6.21
C LYS A 70 21.73 -36.88 4.87
N GLY A 71 20.86 -36.68 3.89
CA GLY A 71 21.15 -35.85 2.72
C GLY A 71 20.92 -34.37 3.07
N PRO A 72 21.56 -33.42 2.36
CA PRO A 72 21.26 -32.01 2.52
C PRO A 72 19.78 -31.78 2.18
N VAL A 73 19.07 -31.07 3.06
CA VAL A 73 17.67 -30.70 2.85
C VAL A 73 17.59 -29.84 1.60
N ALA A 74 17.20 -30.44 0.48
CA ALA A 74 16.90 -29.70 -0.74
C ALA A 74 15.83 -28.66 -0.40
N LYS A 75 16.11 -27.37 -0.64
CA LYS A 75 15.10 -26.31 -0.60
C LYS A 75 13.95 -26.72 -1.52
N ARG A 76 12.88 -27.28 -0.98
CA ARG A 76 11.63 -27.48 -1.72
C ARG A 76 11.16 -26.08 -2.10
N ALA A 77 11.32 -25.72 -3.37
CA ALA A 77 10.70 -24.52 -3.91
C ALA A 77 9.18 -24.78 -3.91
N TYR A 78 8.49 -24.30 -2.88
CA TYR A 78 7.03 -24.30 -2.86
C TYR A 78 6.58 -23.30 -3.93
N GLN A 79 6.14 -23.83 -5.07
CA GLN A 79 5.57 -23.03 -6.13
C GLN A 79 4.15 -22.63 -5.72
N MET A 80 4.00 -21.32 -5.53
CA MET A 80 2.77 -20.64 -5.20
C MET A 80 1.77 -20.80 -6.35
N ARG A 81 0.79 -21.68 -6.22
CA ARG A 81 -0.34 -21.79 -7.17
C ARG A 81 -1.57 -21.15 -6.53
N VAL A 82 -1.81 -19.87 -6.86
CA VAL A 82 -3.15 -19.30 -6.69
C VAL A 82 -3.98 -19.83 -7.85
N GLU A 83 -5.04 -20.57 -7.57
CA GLU A 83 -5.90 -21.14 -8.61
C GLU A 83 -6.58 -20.02 -9.42
N GLU A 84 -6.79 -20.25 -10.72
CA GLU A 84 -7.37 -19.25 -11.62
C GLU A 84 -8.78 -18.82 -11.22
N GLU A 85 -9.53 -19.69 -10.53
CA GLU A 85 -10.87 -19.40 -10.00
C GLU A 85 -10.88 -18.31 -8.91
N VAL A 86 -9.75 -18.11 -8.23
CA VAL A 86 -9.59 -17.09 -7.18
C VAL A 86 -9.18 -15.74 -7.78
N MET A 87 -8.65 -15.74 -9.01
CA MET A 87 -8.15 -14.55 -9.66
C MET A 87 -9.26 -13.79 -10.42
N PRO A 88 -9.32 -12.46 -10.31
CA PRO A 88 -10.25 -11.68 -11.11
C PRO A 88 -9.86 -11.77 -12.60
N GLN A 89 -10.85 -12.07 -13.46
CA GLN A 89 -10.65 -12.14 -14.90
C GLN A 89 -11.05 -10.82 -15.58
N VAL A 90 -10.23 -10.36 -16.53
CA VAL A 90 -10.56 -9.21 -17.38
C VAL A 90 -11.43 -9.73 -18.53
N ARG A 91 -12.72 -9.44 -18.51
CA ARG A 91 -13.56 -9.66 -19.70
C ARG A 91 -13.22 -8.60 -20.75
N PRO A 92 -12.84 -8.98 -21.99
CA PRO A 92 -12.58 -8.01 -23.05
C PRO A 92 -13.87 -7.26 -23.38
N HIS A 93 -13.74 -6.01 -23.81
CA HIS A 93 -14.87 -5.25 -24.32
C HIS A 93 -15.42 -5.95 -25.57
N VAL A 94 -16.71 -6.25 -25.58
CA VAL A 94 -17.38 -6.80 -26.75
C VAL A 94 -17.40 -5.72 -27.82
N VAL A 95 -16.68 -5.94 -28.91
CA VAL A 95 -16.72 -5.08 -30.10
C VAL A 95 -17.91 -5.55 -30.94
N PRO A 96 -18.96 -4.73 -31.12
CA PRO A 96 -20.08 -5.08 -31.99
C PRO A 96 -19.62 -5.14 -33.46
N ALA A 97 -20.33 -5.92 -34.28
CA ALA A 97 -20.03 -6.04 -35.70
C ALA A 97 -20.29 -4.71 -36.44
N ALA A 98 -19.52 -4.48 -37.50
CA ALA A 98 -19.67 -3.29 -38.35
C ALA A 98 -20.97 -3.34 -39.15
N ASP A 99 -21.82 -2.33 -38.98
CA ASP A 99 -23.07 -2.16 -39.71
C ASP A 99 -22.88 -1.30 -40.97
N ARG A 100 -23.79 -1.46 -41.95
CA ARG A 100 -23.77 -0.72 -43.22
C ARG A 100 -24.20 0.74 -43.03
N ILE A 101 -23.63 1.64 -43.83
CA ILE A 101 -24.02 3.07 -43.86
C ILE A 101 -25.48 3.23 -44.34
N PRO A 102 -26.37 3.89 -43.56
CA PRO A 102 -27.73 4.19 -43.98
C PRO A 102 -27.80 5.02 -45.27
N SER A 103 -28.75 4.70 -46.15
CA SER A 103 -28.93 5.37 -47.45
C SER A 103 -29.23 6.89 -47.32
N ALA A 104 -29.82 7.32 -46.21
CA ALA A 104 -30.06 8.73 -45.90
C ALA A 104 -28.76 9.56 -45.79
N CYS A 105 -27.67 8.95 -45.32
CA CYS A 105 -26.38 9.62 -45.15
C CYS A 105 -25.63 9.84 -46.47
N LYS A 106 -26.05 9.17 -47.56
CA LYS A 106 -25.48 9.38 -48.90
C LYS A 106 -25.82 10.76 -49.48
N LYS A 107 -26.88 11.40 -48.97
CA LYS A 107 -27.30 12.76 -49.35
C LYS A 107 -26.52 13.87 -48.65
N LEU A 108 -25.67 13.54 -47.67
CA LEU A 108 -24.84 14.53 -46.99
C LEU A 108 -23.69 15.00 -47.90
N PRO A 109 -23.29 16.29 -47.80
CA PRO A 109 -22.13 16.81 -48.51
C PRO A 109 -20.86 16.04 -48.12
N ASN A 110 -19.87 15.96 -49.02
CA ASN A 110 -18.72 15.04 -48.90
C ASN A 110 -17.94 15.17 -47.57
N ASN A 111 -17.93 16.35 -46.95
CA ASN A 111 -17.28 16.65 -45.66
C ASN A 111 -18.09 16.22 -44.42
N LEU A 112 -19.36 15.86 -44.58
CA LEU A 112 -20.26 15.37 -43.52
C LEU A 112 -20.72 13.94 -43.80
N ARG A 113 -20.01 13.19 -44.64
CA ARG A 113 -20.31 11.77 -44.82
C ARG A 113 -19.66 10.97 -43.69
N PRO A 114 -20.38 10.02 -43.08
CA PRO A 114 -19.78 9.15 -42.09
C PRO A 114 -18.73 8.26 -42.76
N VAL A 115 -17.58 8.17 -42.11
CA VAL A 115 -16.42 7.40 -42.56
C VAL A 115 -16.52 5.95 -42.08
N LYS A 116 -17.04 5.74 -40.87
CA LYS A 116 -17.15 4.42 -40.23
C LYS A 116 -18.54 4.26 -39.60
N VAL A 117 -19.08 3.05 -39.61
CA VAL A 117 -20.35 2.70 -38.97
C VAL A 117 -20.18 1.46 -38.13
N GLU A 118 -20.52 1.54 -36.84
CA GLU A 118 -20.49 0.43 -35.89
C GLU A 118 -21.77 0.47 -35.06
N ASP A 119 -22.48 -0.66 -34.94
CA ASP A 119 -23.71 -0.80 -34.14
C ASP A 119 -24.75 0.32 -34.39
N ASN A 120 -25.10 0.51 -35.67
CA ASN A 120 -25.95 1.62 -36.15
C ASN A 120 -25.49 3.05 -35.78
N ARG A 121 -24.26 3.25 -35.28
CA ARG A 121 -23.68 4.58 -34.98
C ARG A 121 -22.77 5.04 -36.11
N LEU A 122 -22.97 6.28 -36.53
CA LEU A 122 -22.22 6.93 -37.61
C LEU A 122 -21.03 7.72 -37.04
N PHE A 123 -19.82 7.42 -37.50
CA PHE A 123 -18.60 8.11 -37.12
C PHE A 123 -18.08 8.96 -38.29
N PHE A 124 -17.71 10.20 -38.02
CA PHE A 124 -17.31 11.20 -39.03
C PHE A 124 -15.78 11.39 -39.11
N VAL A 125 -15.00 10.57 -38.42
CA VAL A 125 -13.54 10.68 -38.33
C VAL A 125 -12.91 9.31 -38.55
N GLU A 126 -11.78 9.27 -39.24
CA GLU A 126 -10.97 8.06 -39.51
C GLU A 126 -10.12 7.63 -38.30
N ASP A 127 -9.92 8.52 -37.33
CA ASP A 127 -8.98 8.36 -36.23
C ASP A 127 -9.53 7.48 -35.10
N SER A 128 -9.53 6.16 -35.29
CA SER A 128 -9.52 5.20 -34.17
C SER A 128 -8.18 4.47 -34.17
N HIS A 129 -7.17 5.15 -33.66
CA HIS A 129 -5.76 4.75 -33.79
C HIS A 129 -5.22 3.90 -32.64
N THR A 130 -6.02 3.71 -31.58
CA THR A 130 -5.67 2.85 -30.44
C THR A 130 -6.96 2.42 -29.76
N ASP A 131 -7.14 1.11 -29.57
CA ASP A 131 -8.29 0.60 -28.82
C ASP A 131 -8.21 1.05 -27.37
N LEU A 132 -9.37 1.40 -26.81
CA LEU A 132 -9.45 1.80 -25.41
C LEU A 132 -9.08 0.59 -24.53
N PRO A 133 -8.08 0.70 -23.65
CA PRO A 133 -7.74 -0.38 -22.73
C PRO A 133 -8.89 -0.62 -21.76
N SER A 134 -8.89 -1.79 -21.11
CA SER A 134 -9.93 -2.10 -20.14
C SER A 134 -9.92 -1.07 -19.00
N LEU A 135 -11.07 -0.43 -18.80
CA LEU A 135 -11.20 0.68 -17.86
C LEU A 135 -11.13 0.26 -16.38
N ILE A 136 -11.19 -1.05 -16.10
CA ILE A 136 -11.05 -1.60 -14.75
C ILE A 136 -9.74 -2.38 -14.55
N GLU A 137 -8.91 -2.48 -15.59
CA GLU A 137 -7.68 -3.27 -15.62
C GLU A 137 -6.76 -2.97 -14.42
N MET A 138 -6.56 -1.70 -14.11
CA MET A 138 -5.70 -1.27 -13.00
C MET A 138 -6.13 -1.84 -11.64
N GLN A 139 -7.44 -1.90 -11.36
CA GLN A 139 -7.96 -2.47 -10.10
C GLN A 139 -7.67 -3.98 -10.04
N LEU A 140 -7.97 -4.68 -11.14
CA LEU A 140 -7.81 -6.14 -11.23
C LEU A 140 -6.33 -6.54 -11.19
N GLN A 141 -5.47 -5.86 -11.93
CA GLN A 141 -4.02 -6.09 -11.95
C GLN A 141 -3.38 -5.79 -10.59
N SER A 142 -3.73 -4.67 -9.96
CA SER A 142 -3.19 -4.33 -8.64
C SER A 142 -3.55 -5.38 -7.59
N TYR A 143 -4.77 -5.92 -7.64
CA TYR A 143 -5.20 -6.94 -6.69
C TYR A 143 -4.61 -8.32 -7.02
N ARG A 144 -4.47 -8.68 -8.30
CA ARG A 144 -3.77 -9.89 -8.74
C ARG A 144 -2.32 -9.90 -8.28
N TRP A 145 -1.61 -8.78 -8.48
CA TRP A 145 -0.24 -8.60 -7.98
C TRP A 145 -0.19 -8.73 -6.46
N PHE A 146 -1.14 -8.14 -5.73
CA PHE A 146 -1.22 -8.26 -4.28
C PHE A 146 -1.33 -9.72 -3.80
N LEU A 147 -2.20 -10.53 -4.42
CA LEU A 147 -2.41 -11.93 -4.02
C LEU A 147 -1.20 -12.84 -4.32
N THR A 148 -0.44 -12.52 -5.36
CA THR A 148 0.64 -13.37 -5.89
C THR A 148 2.01 -12.99 -5.32
N GLU A 149 2.51 -11.82 -5.69
CA GLU A 149 3.83 -11.33 -5.31
C GLU A 149 3.78 -10.57 -3.98
N GLY A 150 2.78 -9.71 -3.85
CA GLY A 150 2.64 -8.81 -2.72
C GLY A 150 2.59 -9.45 -1.34
N LEU A 151 1.73 -10.44 -1.17
CA LEU A 151 1.63 -11.19 0.09
C LEU A 151 2.87 -12.02 0.35
N LYS A 152 3.51 -12.55 -0.70
CA LYS A 152 4.76 -13.31 -0.56
C LYS A 152 5.85 -12.42 0.00
N GLU A 153 6.05 -11.24 -0.61
CA GLU A 153 6.97 -10.22 -0.14
C GLU A 153 6.76 -9.89 1.35
N LEU A 154 5.50 -9.68 1.75
CA LEU A 154 5.16 -9.39 3.14
C LEU A 154 5.48 -10.51 4.13
N LEU A 155 5.27 -11.75 3.73
CA LEU A 155 5.56 -12.91 4.56
C LEU A 155 7.08 -13.15 4.65
N GLU A 156 7.81 -12.93 3.56
CA GLU A 156 9.28 -12.96 3.51
C GLU A 156 9.91 -11.84 4.36
N GLU A 157 9.29 -10.66 4.44
CA GLU A 157 9.81 -9.55 5.25
C GLU A 157 9.84 -9.88 6.76
N ILE A 158 8.88 -10.68 7.22
CA ILE A 158 8.69 -11.00 8.64
C ILE A 158 9.37 -12.32 9.00
N SER A 159 9.57 -13.19 8.01
CA SER A 159 10.32 -14.43 8.13
C SER A 159 11.84 -14.15 7.98
N PRO A 160 12.73 -14.73 8.81
CA PRO A 160 12.45 -15.61 9.93
C PRO A 160 12.07 -14.84 11.20
N ILE A 161 11.16 -15.43 11.99
CA ILE A 161 10.82 -14.97 13.33
C ILE A 161 11.67 -15.76 14.33
N THR A 162 12.59 -15.07 14.99
CA THR A 162 13.44 -15.65 16.04
C THR A 162 12.92 -15.29 17.43
N ASP A 163 13.22 -16.13 18.41
CA ASP A 163 13.01 -15.80 19.83
C ASP A 163 13.84 -14.59 20.28
N PHE A 164 13.55 -14.05 21.46
CA PHE A 164 14.30 -12.90 22.02
C PHE A 164 15.79 -13.21 22.21
N SER A 165 16.16 -14.47 22.45
CA SER A 165 17.56 -14.87 22.59
C SER A 165 18.21 -15.20 21.24
N GLY A 166 17.42 -15.39 20.19
CA GLY A 166 17.85 -15.79 18.83
C GLY A 166 18.39 -17.22 18.69
N LYS A 167 18.49 -17.96 19.80
CA LYS A 167 19.23 -19.22 19.91
C LYS A 167 18.34 -20.45 20.03
N LYS A 168 17.07 -20.31 20.43
CA LYS A 168 16.23 -21.45 20.82
C LYS A 168 15.32 -21.92 19.69
N MET A 169 14.50 -21.02 19.16
CA MET A 169 13.48 -21.35 18.18
C MET A 169 13.46 -20.35 17.04
N GLU A 170 13.18 -20.86 15.85
CA GLU A 170 13.04 -20.06 14.64
C GLU A 170 11.81 -20.54 13.87
N LEU A 171 10.89 -19.62 13.57
CA LEU A 171 9.72 -19.88 12.76
C LEU A 171 9.90 -19.22 11.39
N ARG A 172 9.75 -20.03 10.34
CA ARG A 172 9.82 -19.61 8.94
C ARG A 172 8.46 -19.77 8.29
N ILE A 173 8.06 -18.76 7.53
CA ILE A 173 6.91 -18.84 6.65
C ILE A 173 7.43 -19.14 5.25
N LEU A 174 7.07 -20.29 4.69
CA LEU A 174 7.58 -20.76 3.40
C LEU A 174 6.69 -20.31 2.23
N GLY A 175 5.40 -20.07 2.49
CA GLY A 175 4.45 -19.62 1.48
C GLY A 175 3.02 -19.56 2.00
N HIS A 176 2.09 -19.24 1.10
CA HIS A 176 0.66 -19.18 1.38
C HIS A 176 -0.18 -19.82 0.27
N THR A 177 -1.35 -20.32 0.63
CA THR A 177 -2.36 -20.88 -0.26
C THR A 177 -3.73 -20.31 0.08
N PHE A 178 -4.62 -20.31 -0.91
CA PHE A 178 -6.00 -19.87 -0.77
C PHE A 178 -6.94 -21.03 -1.03
N ASP A 179 -7.88 -21.25 -0.11
CA ASP A 179 -9.02 -22.10 -0.38
C ASP A 179 -10.05 -21.32 -1.23
N PRO A 180 -10.79 -21.99 -2.12
CA PRO A 180 -11.84 -21.34 -2.89
C PRO A 180 -12.91 -20.70 -1.99
N PRO A 181 -13.56 -19.62 -2.47
CA PRO A 181 -14.60 -18.95 -1.71
C PRO A 181 -15.78 -19.90 -1.43
N LYS A 182 -16.37 -19.79 -0.23
CA LYS A 182 -17.46 -20.67 0.19
C LYS A 182 -18.78 -20.41 -0.54
N TYR A 183 -18.97 -19.21 -1.07
CA TYR A 183 -20.22 -18.73 -1.66
C TYR A 183 -19.93 -17.80 -2.82
N ASP A 184 -20.84 -17.79 -3.80
CA ASP A 184 -20.80 -16.87 -4.92
C ASP A 184 -21.08 -15.41 -4.51
N PRO A 185 -20.61 -14.42 -5.28
CA PRO A 185 -20.86 -13.00 -5.04
C PRO A 185 -22.35 -12.67 -4.83
N ASP A 186 -23.24 -13.23 -5.64
CA ASP A 186 -24.69 -12.98 -5.56
C ASP A 186 -25.31 -13.50 -4.27
N THR A 187 -24.86 -14.68 -3.83
CA THR A 187 -25.28 -15.28 -2.56
C THR A 187 -24.82 -14.43 -1.39
N CYS A 188 -23.58 -13.91 -1.45
CA CYS A 188 -23.04 -13.02 -0.42
C CYS A 188 -23.86 -11.72 -0.29
N ARG A 189 -24.26 -11.11 -1.42
CA ARG A 189 -25.13 -9.92 -1.43
C ARG A 189 -26.48 -10.18 -0.79
N ARG A 190 -27.16 -11.25 -1.18
CA ARG A 190 -28.52 -11.57 -0.69
C ARG A 190 -28.55 -11.99 0.78
N ARG A 191 -27.49 -12.64 1.28
CA ARG A 191 -27.43 -13.17 2.65
C ARG A 191 -26.66 -12.29 3.64
N ASN A 192 -26.26 -11.08 3.24
CA ASN A 192 -25.43 -10.18 4.05
C ASN A 192 -24.09 -10.81 4.50
N LEU A 193 -23.47 -11.62 3.64
CA LEU A 193 -22.19 -12.26 3.89
C LEU A 193 -21.05 -11.51 3.18
N SER A 194 -19.81 -11.79 3.57
CA SER A 194 -18.62 -11.27 2.88
C SER A 194 -18.13 -12.28 1.84
N PHE A 195 -17.73 -11.78 0.67
CA PHE A 195 -17.08 -12.60 -0.36
C PHE A 195 -15.58 -12.69 -0.03
N GLU A 196 -15.16 -13.81 0.57
CA GLU A 196 -13.81 -14.00 1.09
C GLU A 196 -13.29 -15.42 0.87
N ALA A 197 -11.97 -15.53 0.69
CA ALA A 197 -11.23 -16.79 0.67
C ALA A 197 -10.47 -16.99 1.97
N VAL A 198 -10.29 -18.26 2.35
CA VAL A 198 -9.49 -18.65 3.52
C VAL A 198 -8.03 -18.74 3.08
N MET A 199 -7.15 -18.00 3.77
CA MET A 199 -5.72 -18.02 3.54
C MET A 199 -5.03 -18.94 4.56
N LYS A 200 -4.25 -19.90 4.06
CA LYS A 200 -3.38 -20.78 4.85
C LYS A 200 -1.92 -20.43 4.57
N GLY A 201 -1.10 -20.46 5.61
CA GLY A 201 0.35 -20.30 5.52
C GLY A 201 1.03 -21.64 5.73
N HIS A 202 1.97 -21.98 4.85
CA HIS A 202 2.88 -23.12 5.04
C HIS A 202 4.01 -22.67 5.97
N VAL A 203 4.03 -23.20 7.20
CA VAL A 203 4.93 -22.72 8.26
C VAL A 203 5.83 -23.84 8.73
N GLN A 204 7.11 -23.51 8.92
CA GLN A 204 8.14 -24.39 9.44
C GLN A 204 8.65 -23.83 10.77
N LEU A 205 8.52 -24.62 11.84
CA LEU A 205 9.11 -24.33 13.15
C LEU A 205 10.37 -25.18 13.33
N ILE A 206 11.49 -24.51 13.57
CA ILE A 206 12.80 -25.11 13.78
C ILE A 206 13.18 -24.89 15.23
N ASN A 207 13.37 -25.98 15.97
CA ASN A 207 14.05 -25.93 17.26
C ASN A 207 15.56 -26.04 17.01
N LYS A 208 16.32 -25.00 17.39
CA LYS A 208 17.77 -24.93 17.17
C LYS A 208 18.56 -25.78 18.16
N GLU A 209 17.99 -26.08 19.33
CA GLU A 209 18.64 -26.91 20.35
C GLU A 209 18.52 -28.40 20.00
N THR A 210 17.33 -28.86 19.58
CA THR A 210 17.10 -30.27 19.24
C THR A 210 17.31 -30.59 17.75
N GLY A 211 17.29 -29.56 16.88
CA GLY A 211 17.32 -29.72 15.43
C GLY A 211 16.01 -30.24 14.83
N GLU A 212 14.93 -30.34 15.64
CA GLU A 212 13.63 -30.78 15.17
C GLU A 212 12.96 -29.73 14.28
N ILE A 213 12.40 -30.19 13.17
CA ILE A 213 11.67 -29.36 12.21
C ILE A 213 10.22 -29.85 12.15
N LYS A 214 9.28 -28.97 12.50
CA LYS A 214 7.84 -29.23 12.43
C LYS A 214 7.22 -28.34 11.35
N GLU A 215 6.69 -28.96 10.31
CA GLU A 215 5.99 -28.27 9.21
C GLU A 215 4.48 -28.47 9.35
N GLN A 216 3.71 -27.38 9.20
CA GLN A 216 2.26 -27.40 9.30
C GLN A 216 1.62 -26.27 8.50
N ASP A 217 0.44 -26.55 7.94
CA ASP A 217 -0.41 -25.56 7.31
C ASP A 217 -1.28 -24.89 8.36
N VAL A 218 -1.09 -23.58 8.53
CA VAL A 218 -1.76 -22.81 9.58
C VAL A 218 -2.72 -21.80 8.95
N PHE A 219 -3.93 -21.71 9.48
CA PHE A 219 -4.88 -20.68 9.08
C PHE A 219 -4.38 -19.28 9.47
N LEU A 220 -4.14 -18.41 8.48
CA LEU A 220 -3.63 -17.05 8.69
C LEU A 220 -4.74 -15.99 8.66
N GLY A 221 -5.93 -16.32 8.15
CA GLY A 221 -7.10 -15.44 8.15
C GLY A 221 -7.94 -15.61 6.89
N SER A 222 -9.03 -14.83 6.80
CA SER A 222 -9.77 -14.67 5.56
C SER A 222 -9.39 -13.36 4.86
N ILE A 223 -9.35 -13.39 3.53
CA ILE A 223 -9.09 -12.23 2.68
C ILE A 223 -10.33 -11.99 1.79
N PRO A 224 -10.93 -10.79 1.82
CA PRO A 224 -12.01 -10.44 0.90
C PRO A 224 -11.52 -10.48 -0.54
N LEU A 225 -12.18 -11.26 -1.39
CA LEU A 225 -11.82 -11.38 -2.81
C LEU A 225 -12.45 -10.27 -3.64
N MET A 226 -11.78 -9.91 -4.73
CA MET A 226 -12.30 -8.96 -5.70
C MET A 226 -13.20 -9.69 -6.70
N THR A 227 -14.38 -9.13 -6.98
CA THR A 227 -15.26 -9.60 -8.04
C THR A 227 -14.67 -9.28 -9.42
N GLU A 228 -15.16 -9.92 -10.48
CA GLU A 228 -14.78 -9.58 -11.86
C GLU A 228 -15.06 -8.11 -12.21
N GLY A 229 -16.02 -7.48 -11.54
CA GLY A 229 -16.34 -6.07 -11.70
C GLY A 229 -15.37 -5.11 -11.00
N GLY A 230 -14.35 -5.60 -10.28
CA GLY A 230 -13.40 -4.77 -9.53
C GLY A 230 -13.95 -4.23 -8.21
N THR A 231 -14.84 -4.97 -7.55
CA THR A 231 -15.51 -4.56 -6.31
C THR A 231 -15.30 -5.60 -5.21
N PHE A 232 -15.53 -5.22 -3.96
CA PHE A 232 -15.47 -6.10 -2.79
C PHE A 232 -16.84 -6.17 -2.11
N ILE A 233 -17.27 -7.36 -1.70
CA ILE A 233 -18.52 -7.53 -0.94
C ILE A 233 -18.17 -7.81 0.52
N VAL A 234 -18.55 -6.91 1.41
CA VAL A 234 -18.26 -7.01 2.85
C VAL A 234 -19.57 -6.83 3.62
N GLY A 235 -20.02 -7.90 4.27
CA GLY A 235 -21.29 -7.91 5.00
C GLY A 235 -22.50 -7.58 4.09
N GLY A 236 -22.53 -8.13 2.87
CA GLY A 236 -23.58 -7.89 1.88
C GLY A 236 -23.47 -6.60 1.08
N ILE A 237 -22.61 -5.67 1.50
CA ILE A 237 -22.51 -4.35 0.87
C ILE A 237 -21.32 -4.33 -0.10
N GLU A 238 -21.57 -3.85 -1.32
CA GLU A 238 -20.51 -3.62 -2.31
C GLU A 238 -19.71 -2.36 -2.00
N ARG A 239 -18.38 -2.52 -2.07
CA ARG A 239 -17.41 -1.48 -1.74
C ARG A 239 -16.35 -1.42 -2.82
N VAL A 240 -15.82 -0.22 -3.04
CA VAL A 240 -14.72 0.04 -3.96
C VAL A 240 -13.56 0.59 -3.15
N VAL A 241 -12.37 0.03 -3.37
CA VAL A 241 -11.13 0.58 -2.81
C VAL A 241 -10.60 1.62 -3.78
N VAL A 242 -10.66 2.88 -3.38
CA VAL A 242 -10.20 4.02 -4.18
C VAL A 242 -8.68 4.12 -4.14
N HIS A 243 -8.06 4.39 -5.29
CA HIS A 243 -6.61 4.58 -5.36
C HIS A 243 -6.20 5.88 -4.68
N GLN A 244 -5.12 5.84 -3.91
CA GLN A 244 -4.64 6.99 -3.16
C GLN A 244 -3.44 7.64 -3.85
N LEU A 245 -3.50 8.96 -4.07
CA LEU A 245 -2.35 9.76 -4.49
C LEU A 245 -1.58 10.20 -3.25
N VAL A 246 -0.36 9.68 -3.11
CA VAL A 246 0.56 10.05 -2.03
C VAL A 246 1.87 10.52 -2.61
N ARG A 247 2.62 11.30 -1.82
CA ARG A 247 3.97 11.70 -2.21
C ARG A 247 4.86 10.45 -2.27
N SER A 248 5.52 10.24 -3.40
CA SER A 248 6.46 9.14 -3.54
C SER A 248 7.63 9.26 -2.55
N PRO A 249 8.13 8.16 -2.00
CA PRO A 249 9.40 8.14 -1.26
C PRO A 249 10.57 8.69 -2.07
N GLY A 250 11.55 9.32 -1.41
CA GLY A 250 12.75 9.87 -2.04
C GLY A 250 13.25 11.18 -1.40
N ALA A 251 14.25 11.80 -2.04
CA ALA A 251 14.78 13.11 -1.65
C ALA A 251 14.15 14.24 -2.46
N PHE A 252 13.66 15.25 -1.76
CA PHE A 252 13.05 16.46 -2.31
C PHE A 252 13.83 17.68 -1.88
N PHE A 253 13.92 18.67 -2.76
CA PHE A 253 14.60 19.92 -2.48
C PHE A 253 13.62 21.05 -2.77
N SER A 254 13.58 22.04 -1.89
CA SER A 254 12.77 23.24 -2.08
C SER A 254 13.54 24.45 -1.59
N LYS A 255 13.23 25.63 -2.12
CA LYS A 255 13.73 26.89 -1.59
C LYS A 255 13.13 27.14 -0.21
N MET A 256 13.90 27.77 0.68
CA MET A 256 13.39 28.12 2.00
C MET A 256 12.39 29.27 1.86
N PRO A 257 11.18 29.18 2.47
CA PRO A 257 10.18 30.25 2.37
C PRO A 257 10.67 31.58 2.94
N ASP A 258 11.39 31.52 4.06
CA ASP A 258 11.87 32.71 4.77
C ASP A 258 13.06 33.40 4.08
N VAL A 259 13.96 32.61 3.47
CA VAL A 259 15.19 33.10 2.86
C VAL A 259 15.38 32.39 1.52
N THR A 260 14.92 33.04 0.45
CA THR A 260 14.89 32.45 -0.91
C THR A 260 16.26 32.02 -1.45
N LYS A 261 17.37 32.57 -0.89
CA LYS A 261 18.75 32.17 -1.23
C LYS A 261 19.09 30.76 -0.71
N TYR A 262 18.46 30.32 0.37
CA TYR A 262 18.75 29.05 1.00
C TYR A 262 17.76 27.96 0.60
N HIS A 263 18.19 26.72 0.80
CA HIS A 263 17.47 25.53 0.36
C HIS A 263 17.21 24.61 1.55
N THR A 264 16.16 23.82 1.44
CA THR A 264 15.84 22.71 2.34
C THR A 264 15.75 21.42 1.55
N ALA A 265 16.25 20.35 2.13
CA ALA A 265 16.12 19.00 1.62
C ALA A 265 15.25 18.17 2.55
N LYS A 266 14.34 17.37 1.99
CA LYS A 266 13.49 16.43 2.74
C LYS A 266 13.68 15.04 2.17
N ILE A 267 14.11 14.13 3.02
CA ILE A 267 14.29 12.71 2.69
C ILE A 267 13.13 11.96 3.34
N ILE A 268 12.26 11.43 2.49
CA ILE A 268 11.03 10.76 2.89
C ILE A 268 11.21 9.28 2.59
N PRO A 269 11.41 8.44 3.60
CA PRO A 269 11.41 6.99 3.40
C PRO A 269 9.99 6.50 3.14
N LYS A 270 9.89 5.30 2.59
CA LYS A 270 8.61 4.58 2.50
C LYS A 270 8.14 4.12 3.87
N ARG A 271 9.08 3.77 4.76
CA ARG A 271 8.85 3.44 6.16
C ARG A 271 10.02 3.93 7.01
N GLY A 272 9.71 4.49 8.17
CA GLY A 272 10.70 4.94 9.13
C GLY A 272 10.63 6.44 9.31
N VAL A 273 11.73 7.01 9.79
CA VAL A 273 11.77 8.39 10.23
C VAL A 273 12.08 9.35 9.09
N TRP A 274 11.37 10.47 9.03
CA TRP A 274 11.66 11.52 8.06
C TRP A 274 12.90 12.29 8.49
N LEU A 275 13.75 12.61 7.51
CA LEU A 275 14.93 13.45 7.72
C LEU A 275 14.76 14.73 6.92
N GLU A 276 14.75 15.86 7.61
CA GLU A 276 14.69 17.19 6.98
C GLU A 276 16.01 17.92 7.26
N ILE A 277 16.63 18.47 6.23
CA ILE A 277 17.84 19.29 6.31
C ILE A 277 17.45 20.70 5.87
N GLU A 278 17.83 21.69 6.67
CA GLU A 278 17.54 23.09 6.41
C GLU A 278 18.76 23.95 6.71
N THR A 279 18.90 25.03 5.97
CA THR A 279 19.93 26.05 6.24
C THR A 279 19.28 27.17 7.04
N ASP A 280 19.84 27.50 8.19
CA ASP A 280 19.40 28.62 9.02
C ASP A 280 19.81 29.97 8.39
N ARG A 281 19.21 31.07 8.84
CA ARG A 281 19.51 32.42 8.32
C ARG A 281 20.99 32.79 8.46
N LYS A 282 21.63 32.28 9.51
CA LYS A 282 23.05 32.46 9.81
C LYS A 282 23.99 31.55 9.00
N GLY A 283 23.46 30.72 8.09
CA GLY A 283 24.26 29.76 7.32
C GLY A 283 24.62 28.48 8.08
N ILE A 284 23.89 28.13 9.14
CA ILE A 284 24.13 26.88 9.88
C ILE A 284 23.24 25.80 9.28
N LEU A 285 23.84 24.65 8.95
CA LEU A 285 23.11 23.49 8.47
C LEU A 285 22.54 22.70 9.64
N ALA A 286 21.22 22.61 9.70
CA ALA A 286 20.50 21.87 10.73
C ALA A 286 19.68 20.73 10.13
N CYS A 287 19.64 19.59 10.80
CA CYS A 287 18.72 18.51 10.53
C CYS A 287 17.61 18.41 11.58
N LYS A 288 16.47 17.89 11.16
CA LYS A 288 15.35 17.49 12.02
C LYS A 288 15.01 16.05 11.73
N ILE A 289 14.93 15.25 12.77
CA ILE A 289 14.53 13.84 12.74
C ILE A 289 13.07 13.81 13.22
N ASP A 290 12.15 13.26 12.41
CA ASP A 290 10.71 13.17 12.71
C ASP A 290 10.05 14.51 13.12
N ARG A 291 10.46 15.62 12.49
CA ARG A 291 9.99 16.98 12.82
C ARG A 291 10.22 17.39 14.29
N LYS A 292 11.20 16.78 14.96
CA LYS A 292 11.64 17.14 16.32
C LYS A 292 12.57 18.37 16.28
N ARG A 293 13.21 18.66 17.41
CA ARG A 293 14.11 19.82 17.58
C ARG A 293 15.27 19.78 16.59
N LYS A 294 15.73 20.97 16.18
CA LYS A 294 16.87 21.14 15.27
C LYS A 294 18.16 20.62 15.89
N ILE A 295 18.95 19.93 15.09
CA ILE A 295 20.26 19.35 15.44
C ILE A 295 21.26 19.85 14.38
N PRO A 296 22.50 20.23 14.72
CA PRO A 296 23.53 20.49 13.71
C PRO A 296 23.76 19.26 12.83
N VAL A 297 23.83 19.42 11.50
CA VAL A 297 24.00 18.29 10.56
C VAL A 297 25.28 17.48 10.85
N THR A 298 26.32 18.14 11.35
CA THR A 298 27.60 17.55 11.76
C THR A 298 27.43 16.40 12.76
N GLN A 299 26.51 16.52 13.72
CA GLN A 299 26.23 15.46 14.68
C GLN A 299 25.69 14.19 14.01
N LEU A 300 24.85 14.35 12.98
CA LEU A 300 24.33 13.23 12.21
C LEU A 300 25.44 12.57 11.37
N LEU A 301 26.33 13.37 10.78
CA LEU A 301 27.47 12.86 10.01
C LEU A 301 28.43 12.05 10.90
N ARG A 302 28.67 12.48 12.14
CA ARG A 302 29.46 11.71 13.12
C ARG A 302 28.85 10.33 13.39
N VAL A 303 27.54 10.29 13.64
CA VAL A 303 26.79 9.04 13.86
C VAL A 303 26.84 8.13 12.62
N PHE A 304 26.90 8.69 11.41
CA PHE A 304 26.94 7.93 10.16
C PHE A 304 28.35 7.46 9.75
N GLY A 305 29.36 7.65 10.61
CA GLY A 305 30.71 7.12 10.42
C GLY A 305 31.80 8.16 10.15
N TYR A 306 31.46 9.46 10.10
CA TYR A 306 32.44 10.55 9.94
C TYR A 306 32.82 11.13 11.31
N GLU A 307 33.55 10.35 12.09
CA GLU A 307 33.75 10.57 13.53
C GLU A 307 34.46 11.89 13.88
N THR A 308 35.43 12.29 13.06
CA THR A 308 36.30 13.46 13.28
C THR A 308 35.95 14.63 12.38
N ASP A 309 36.17 15.85 12.86
CA ASP A 309 35.91 17.11 12.13
C ASP A 309 36.66 17.17 10.81
N GLN A 310 37.91 16.67 10.78
CA GLN A 310 38.72 16.58 9.56
C GLN A 310 38.03 15.71 8.50
N LYS A 311 37.62 14.47 8.84
CA LYS A 311 36.85 13.60 7.92
C LYS A 311 35.58 14.27 7.38
N ILE A 312 34.90 15.06 8.21
CA ILE A 312 33.70 15.81 7.79
C ILE A 312 34.11 16.90 6.79
N LEU A 313 35.13 17.70 7.08
CA LEU A 313 35.61 18.74 6.17
C LEU A 313 36.09 18.15 4.84
N ASP A 314 36.78 17.00 4.90
CA ASP A 314 37.30 16.27 3.75
C ASP A 314 36.21 15.86 2.78
N LEU A 315 35.03 15.48 3.29
CA LEU A 315 33.86 15.13 2.49
C LEU A 315 33.32 16.30 1.65
N PHE A 316 33.54 17.54 2.11
CA PHE A 316 32.97 18.75 1.48
C PHE A 316 34.01 19.64 0.78
N ARG A 317 35.29 19.25 0.75
CA ARG A 317 36.38 20.03 0.12
C ARG A 317 36.07 20.49 -1.31
N ASP A 318 35.42 19.62 -2.10
CA ASP A 318 35.16 19.89 -3.52
C ASP A 318 33.98 20.85 -3.77
N ILE A 319 33.17 21.12 -2.74
CA ILE A 319 31.91 21.89 -2.85
C ILE A 319 32.09 23.31 -2.30
N THR A 320 33.12 23.56 -1.48
CA THR A 320 33.36 24.84 -0.82
C THR A 320 33.73 25.91 -1.85
N ARG A 321 32.78 26.80 -2.17
CA ARG A 321 32.97 27.93 -3.10
C ARG A 321 33.23 29.24 -2.37
N GLU A 322 32.16 29.93 -1.93
CA GLU A 322 32.22 31.31 -1.42
C GLU A 322 32.01 31.42 0.10
N LYS A 323 31.25 30.48 0.69
CA LYS A 323 31.02 30.38 2.13
C LYS A 323 31.00 28.93 2.53
N ASP A 324 31.81 28.59 3.53
CA ASP A 324 31.83 27.26 4.09
C ASP A 324 30.75 27.13 5.18
N PHE A 325 29.60 26.58 4.78
CA PHE A 325 28.49 26.31 5.69
C PHE A 325 28.81 25.19 6.69
N ILE A 326 29.75 24.29 6.37
CA ILE A 326 30.12 23.18 7.24
C ILE A 326 31.03 23.67 8.36
N LEU A 327 32.02 24.51 8.05
CA LEU A 327 32.86 25.16 9.08
C LEU A 327 32.00 25.97 10.07
N ALA A 328 31.09 26.81 9.57
CA ALA A 328 30.17 27.57 10.42
C ALA A 328 29.24 26.68 11.26
N THR A 329 28.93 25.47 10.78
CA THR A 329 28.13 24.49 11.53
C THR A 329 28.97 23.78 12.61
N LEU A 330 30.22 23.44 12.32
CA LEU A 330 31.16 22.82 13.27
C LEU A 330 31.48 23.76 14.44
N GLU A 331 31.70 25.06 14.17
CA GLU A 331 31.94 26.07 15.22
C GLU A 331 30.80 26.16 16.24
N LYS A 332 29.56 25.94 15.78
CA LYS A 332 28.37 25.96 16.64
C LYS A 332 28.04 24.59 17.23
N ASP A 333 28.65 23.52 16.76
CA ASP A 333 28.35 22.17 17.24
C ASP A 333 28.89 21.98 18.65
N ALA A 334 28.00 21.66 19.59
CA ALA A 334 28.37 21.38 20.97
C ALA A 334 28.97 19.97 21.13
N ALA A 335 28.73 19.04 20.19
CA ALA A 335 29.20 17.66 20.28
C ALA A 335 30.46 17.47 19.43
N ARG A 336 31.57 17.16 20.08
CA ARG A 336 32.86 16.89 19.43
C ARG A 336 33.18 15.41 19.31
N THR A 337 32.61 14.58 20.18
CA THR A 337 32.77 13.13 20.14
C THR A 337 31.53 12.45 19.54
N VAL A 338 31.70 11.21 19.10
CA VAL A 338 30.61 10.38 18.57
C VAL A 338 29.57 10.07 19.65
N GLU A 339 30.01 9.76 20.86
CA GLU A 339 29.13 9.46 22.00
C GLU A 339 28.30 10.68 22.40
N ASP A 340 28.92 11.86 22.45
CA ASP A 340 28.21 13.11 22.70
C ASP A 340 27.16 13.39 21.62
N ALA A 341 27.47 13.08 20.35
CA ALA A 341 26.53 13.23 19.25
C ALA A 341 25.32 12.30 19.42
N TYR A 342 25.53 11.01 19.75
CA TYR A 342 24.45 10.08 20.07
C TYR A 342 23.57 10.59 21.22
N GLN A 343 24.18 11.01 22.33
CA GLN A 343 23.44 11.54 23.49
C GLN A 343 22.68 12.82 23.16
N SER A 344 23.30 13.74 22.40
CA SER A 344 22.69 15.01 22.00
C SER A 344 21.46 14.80 21.14
N ILE A 345 21.54 13.87 20.17
CA ILE A 345 20.41 13.48 19.33
C ILE A 345 19.33 12.81 20.19
N TYR A 346 19.70 11.88 21.08
CA TYR A 346 18.75 11.18 21.96
C TYR A 346 17.93 12.15 22.82
N ARG A 347 18.59 13.09 23.52
CA ARG A 347 17.92 14.09 24.37
C ARG A 347 16.92 14.96 23.60
N ARG A 348 17.14 15.17 22.30
CA ARG A 348 16.26 15.99 21.45
C ARG A 348 15.08 15.20 20.87
N ILE A 349 15.24 13.89 20.67
CA ILE A 349 14.16 12.98 20.26
C ILE A 349 13.26 12.67 21.48
N ARG A 350 13.85 12.34 22.63
CA ARG A 350 13.15 12.00 23.89
C ARG A 350 13.60 12.92 25.03
N PRO A 351 12.95 14.08 25.21
CA PRO A 351 13.26 14.97 26.33
C PRO A 351 12.79 14.33 27.64
N GLY A 352 13.70 14.16 28.60
CA GLY A 352 13.39 13.67 29.96
C GLY A 352 13.88 12.25 30.26
N ASP A 353 14.24 11.46 29.26
CA ASP A 353 14.85 10.14 29.47
C ASP A 353 16.36 10.28 29.77
N LEU A 354 16.88 9.41 30.63
CA LEU A 354 18.32 9.31 30.89
C LEU A 354 19.05 8.88 29.60
N ALA A 355 19.99 9.71 29.16
CA ALA A 355 20.76 9.48 27.94
C ALA A 355 22.09 8.80 28.27
N THR A 356 22.08 7.47 28.40
CA THR A 356 23.32 6.68 28.44
C THR A 356 23.86 6.49 27.01
N PRO A 357 25.19 6.42 26.80
CA PRO A 357 25.80 6.23 25.47
C PRO A 357 25.23 5.01 24.73
N GLU A 358 25.05 3.89 25.43
CA GLU A 358 24.64 2.61 24.84
C GLU A 358 23.18 2.64 24.40
N ASN A 359 22.29 3.18 25.24
CA ASN A 359 20.86 3.31 24.91
C ASN A 359 20.66 4.31 23.77
N ALA A 360 21.41 5.42 23.78
CA ALA A 360 21.38 6.40 22.71
C ALA A 360 21.79 5.78 21.36
N LYS A 361 22.89 5.03 21.34
CA LYS A 361 23.36 4.30 20.17
C LYS A 361 22.35 3.26 19.70
N GLN A 362 21.85 2.40 20.58
CA GLN A 362 20.87 1.36 20.24
C GLN A 362 19.59 1.94 19.65
N LEU A 363 19.08 3.06 20.21
CA LEU A 363 17.90 3.71 19.66
C LEU A 363 18.18 4.26 18.27
N ILE A 364 19.25 5.05 18.10
CA ILE A 364 19.55 5.77 16.86
C ILE A 364 19.91 4.78 15.74
N ASP A 365 20.70 3.76 16.03
CA ASP A 365 21.01 2.70 15.07
C ASP A 365 19.75 1.95 14.64
N GLY A 366 18.85 1.70 15.59
CA GLY A 366 17.53 1.14 15.30
C GLY A 366 16.63 2.07 14.46
N LEU A 367 16.87 3.37 14.41
CA LEU A 367 16.07 4.30 13.59
C LEU A 367 16.52 4.36 12.13
N PHE A 368 17.80 4.17 11.84
CA PHE A 368 18.37 4.37 10.50
C PHE A 368 19.00 3.12 9.87
N PHE A 369 19.58 2.21 10.67
CA PHE A 369 20.34 1.07 10.18
C PHE A 369 19.59 -0.28 10.30
N ASP A 370 18.49 -0.32 11.05
CA ASP A 370 17.62 -1.50 11.13
C ASP A 370 16.58 -1.50 9.98
N PHE A 371 16.78 -2.39 9.00
CA PHE A 371 15.91 -2.54 7.82
C PHE A 371 14.44 -2.83 8.18
N LYS A 372 14.18 -3.47 9.33
CA LYS A 372 12.81 -3.74 9.80
C LYS A 372 12.08 -2.44 10.20
N LYS A 373 12.82 -1.41 10.61
CA LYS A 373 12.28 -0.12 11.07
C LYS A 373 12.40 0.98 10.02
N TYR A 374 13.45 0.95 9.21
CA TYR A 374 13.73 1.93 8.17
C TYR A 374 13.85 1.27 6.79
N ASP A 375 12.94 1.63 5.88
CA ASP A 375 12.96 1.17 4.49
C ASP A 375 12.69 2.37 3.55
N MET A 376 13.61 2.58 2.61
CA MET A 376 13.46 3.57 1.55
C MET A 376 12.53 3.05 0.43
N GLY A 377 12.51 1.74 0.20
CA GLY A 377 11.82 1.07 -0.89
C GLY A 377 12.52 1.23 -2.25
N SER A 378 12.19 0.33 -3.16
CA SER A 378 12.70 0.31 -4.54
C SER A 378 12.46 1.63 -5.28
N ILE A 379 11.29 2.24 -5.10
CA ILE A 379 10.91 3.52 -5.75
C ILE A 379 11.84 4.66 -5.33
N ALA A 380 12.13 4.78 -4.03
CA ALA A 380 13.05 5.83 -3.55
C ALA A 380 14.46 5.59 -4.06
N ARG A 381 14.94 4.34 -4.03
CA ARG A 381 16.26 3.97 -4.55
C ARG A 381 16.39 4.30 -6.02
N TYR A 382 15.42 3.88 -6.84
CA TYR A 382 15.31 4.25 -8.24
C TYR A 382 15.37 5.78 -8.45
N LYS A 383 14.62 6.55 -7.66
CA LYS A 383 14.62 8.02 -7.73
C LYS A 383 15.96 8.64 -7.29
N LEU A 384 16.58 8.15 -6.23
CA LEU A 384 17.85 8.62 -5.72
C LEU A 384 18.98 8.32 -6.71
N ASN A 385 19.01 7.10 -7.23
CA ASN A 385 19.95 6.65 -8.25
C ASN A 385 19.88 7.53 -9.49
N ARG A 386 18.68 7.77 -10.02
CA ARG A 386 18.50 8.65 -11.18
C ARG A 386 18.83 10.11 -10.88
N ARG A 387 18.56 10.58 -9.66
CA ARG A 387 18.79 11.98 -9.29
C ARG A 387 20.26 12.30 -9.03
N PHE A 388 21.01 11.35 -8.45
CA PHE A 388 22.40 11.54 -8.03
C PHE A 388 23.39 10.77 -8.93
N GLY A 389 22.93 10.14 -10.01
CA GLY A 389 23.79 9.34 -10.91
C GLY A 389 24.39 8.11 -10.24
N LEU A 390 23.72 7.54 -9.22
CA LEU A 390 24.23 6.38 -8.48
C LEU A 390 23.71 5.08 -9.11
N ASN A 391 24.56 4.06 -9.18
CA ASN A 391 24.21 2.71 -9.65
C ASN A 391 24.21 1.72 -8.48
N LEU A 392 23.34 1.95 -7.49
CA LEU A 392 23.17 1.04 -6.35
C LEU A 392 22.04 0.03 -6.63
N PRO A 393 22.21 -1.26 -6.32
CA PRO A 393 21.15 -2.25 -6.48
C PRO A 393 19.93 -1.88 -5.62
N SER A 394 18.74 -2.10 -6.17
CA SER A 394 17.48 -1.92 -5.45
C SER A 394 17.07 -3.27 -4.88
N ASP A 395 17.32 -3.48 -3.58
CA ASP A 395 16.67 -4.59 -2.88
C ASP A 395 15.21 -4.20 -2.64
N GLU A 396 14.32 -4.99 -3.23
CA GLU A 396 12.87 -4.83 -3.17
C GLU A 396 12.33 -5.27 -1.82
N LEU A 397 11.12 -4.76 -1.49
CA LEU A 397 10.08 -5.42 -0.68
C LEU A 397 9.05 -4.36 -0.27
N VAL A 398 7.87 -4.36 -0.89
CA VAL A 398 6.76 -3.43 -0.64
C VAL A 398 5.61 -4.18 0.01
N GLN A 399 5.05 -3.65 1.11
CA GLN A 399 3.60 -3.37 1.28
C GLN A 399 3.25 -2.88 2.71
N ASN A 400 2.20 -2.06 2.83
CA ASN A 400 2.04 -1.15 3.98
C ASN A 400 0.70 -1.17 4.75
N LYS A 401 -0.12 -2.24 4.70
CA LYS A 401 -1.27 -2.37 5.63
C LYS A 401 -1.44 -3.76 6.23
N TYR A 402 -1.31 -4.82 5.42
CA TYR A 402 -1.30 -6.20 5.90
C TYR A 402 -0.13 -6.47 6.86
N ARG A 403 1.02 -5.82 6.60
CA ARG A 403 2.21 -5.82 7.47
C ARG A 403 1.92 -5.43 8.92
N VAL A 404 1.04 -4.46 9.18
CA VAL A 404 0.73 -4.04 10.56
C VAL A 404 0.08 -5.20 11.34
N GLY A 405 -0.78 -5.98 10.67
CA GLY A 405 -1.34 -7.20 11.22
C GLY A 405 -0.27 -8.25 11.46
N LEU A 406 0.59 -8.49 10.47
CA LEU A 406 1.65 -9.49 10.57
C LEU A 406 2.72 -9.13 11.63
N VAL A 407 3.13 -7.87 11.79
CA VAL A 407 4.10 -7.43 12.83
C VAL A 407 3.52 -7.58 14.22
N ARG A 408 2.21 -7.34 14.40
CA ARG A 408 1.53 -7.67 15.66
C ARG A 408 1.56 -9.17 15.92
N THR A 409 1.34 -9.99 14.89
CA THR A 409 1.48 -11.44 14.99
C THR A 409 2.92 -11.86 15.28
N GLU A 410 3.94 -11.26 14.66
CA GLU A 410 5.36 -11.51 14.94
C GLU A 410 5.67 -11.28 16.42
N ARG A 411 5.21 -10.15 16.97
CA ARG A 411 5.39 -9.85 18.39
C ARG A 411 4.73 -10.91 19.29
N ILE A 412 3.49 -11.30 18.98
CA ILE A 412 2.77 -12.34 19.74
C ILE A 412 3.49 -13.69 19.64
N VAL A 413 4.00 -14.04 18.46
CA VAL A 413 4.77 -15.27 18.25
C VAL A 413 6.04 -15.25 19.10
N LYS A 414 6.78 -14.14 19.12
CA LYS A 414 7.98 -13.97 19.96
C LYS A 414 7.67 -14.11 21.45
N ASP A 415 6.60 -13.46 21.92
CA ASP A 415 6.17 -13.54 23.32
C ASP A 415 5.74 -14.98 23.69
N ARG A 416 5.06 -15.70 22.77
CA ARG A 416 4.65 -17.09 22.98
C ARG A 416 5.82 -18.06 22.96
N MET A 417 6.81 -17.84 22.09
CA MET A 417 8.04 -18.64 22.03
C MET A 417 8.81 -18.63 23.35
N THR A 418 8.72 -17.56 24.14
CA THR A 418 9.36 -17.52 25.46
C THR A 418 8.57 -18.21 26.57
N VAL A 419 7.25 -18.33 26.42
CA VAL A 419 6.36 -18.86 27.46
C VAL A 419 6.08 -20.35 27.28
N MET A 420 6.09 -20.84 26.04
CA MET A 420 5.75 -22.22 25.70
C MET A 420 6.95 -23.17 25.82
N ASP A 421 6.68 -24.42 26.18
CA ASP A 421 7.68 -25.47 26.28
C ASP A 421 8.19 -25.89 24.88
N GLN A 422 9.51 -25.99 24.76
CA GLN A 422 10.20 -26.13 23.47
C GLN A 422 9.94 -27.47 22.75
N GLU A 423 9.59 -28.53 23.49
CA GLU A 423 9.41 -29.87 22.94
C GLU A 423 7.98 -30.09 22.40
N THR A 424 6.97 -29.52 23.08
CA THR A 424 5.55 -29.77 22.77
C THR A 424 4.95 -28.74 21.83
N VAL A 425 5.62 -27.60 21.62
CA VAL A 425 5.11 -26.51 20.81
C VAL A 425 4.88 -26.92 19.35
N THR A 426 3.74 -26.48 18.81
CA THR A 426 3.36 -26.64 17.40
C THR A 426 3.22 -25.27 16.72
N PRO A 427 3.45 -25.16 15.40
CA PRO A 427 3.30 -23.88 14.67
C PRO A 427 1.91 -23.25 14.84
N MET A 428 0.84 -24.06 14.86
CA MET A 428 -0.54 -23.61 15.04
C MET A 428 -0.79 -22.92 16.40
N GLN A 429 -0.06 -23.31 17.46
CA GLN A 429 -0.19 -22.69 18.78
C GLN A 429 0.52 -21.34 18.86
N LEU A 430 1.59 -21.15 18.07
CA LEU A 430 2.37 -19.92 18.06
C LEU A 430 1.66 -18.80 17.27
N ILE A 431 1.09 -19.13 16.11
CA ILE A 431 0.50 -18.14 15.21
C ILE A 431 -0.92 -17.79 15.64
N ASN A 432 -1.16 -16.51 15.89
CA ASN A 432 -2.51 -15.97 16.10
C ASN A 432 -2.95 -15.17 14.87
N CYS A 433 -4.03 -15.63 14.21
CA CYS A 433 -4.60 -14.98 13.04
C CYS A 433 -5.49 -13.76 13.37
N ARG A 434 -5.95 -13.61 14.62
CA ARG A 434 -6.91 -12.56 15.00
C ARG A 434 -6.43 -11.14 14.66
N PRO A 435 -5.16 -10.74 14.90
CA PRO A 435 -4.68 -9.40 14.53
C PRO A 435 -4.69 -9.15 13.02
N ILE A 436 -4.41 -10.18 12.22
CA ILE A 436 -4.41 -10.12 10.75
C ILE A 436 -5.84 -9.93 10.25
N THR A 437 -6.77 -10.78 10.70
CA THR A 437 -8.19 -10.69 10.32
C THR A 437 -8.82 -9.37 10.79
N ALA A 438 -8.45 -8.88 11.98
CA ALA A 438 -8.93 -7.61 12.49
C ALA A 438 -8.44 -6.43 11.64
N ALA A 439 -7.15 -6.39 11.28
CA ALA A 439 -6.60 -5.33 10.42
C ALA A 439 -7.24 -5.32 9.02
N MET A 440 -7.49 -6.49 8.45
CA MET A 440 -8.20 -6.63 7.16
C MET A 440 -9.65 -6.14 7.25
N ARG A 441 -10.38 -6.60 8.27
CA ARG A 441 -11.77 -6.17 8.50
C ARG A 441 -11.85 -4.66 8.74
N GLU A 442 -10.97 -4.10 9.54
CA GLU A 442 -10.89 -2.65 9.79
C GLU A 442 -10.65 -1.87 8.48
N PHE A 443 -9.71 -2.33 7.64
CA PHE A 443 -9.43 -1.69 6.36
C PHE A 443 -10.64 -1.72 5.43
N PHE A 444 -11.20 -2.89 5.15
CA PHE A 444 -12.28 -3.01 4.17
C PHE A 444 -13.62 -2.49 4.68
N ALA A 445 -13.91 -2.53 5.98
CA ALA A 445 -15.18 -2.05 6.53
C ALA A 445 -15.19 -0.56 6.84
N SER A 446 -14.07 0.00 7.31
CA SER A 446 -14.05 1.34 7.95
C SER A 446 -13.00 2.31 7.40
N SER A 447 -12.10 1.88 6.50
CA SER A 447 -11.11 2.80 5.94
C SER A 447 -11.75 3.83 5.01
N GLN A 448 -11.23 5.06 5.05
CA GLN A 448 -11.61 6.14 4.11
C GLN A 448 -11.39 5.77 2.64
N LEU A 449 -10.48 4.82 2.36
CA LEU A 449 -10.23 4.33 1.01
C LEU A 449 -11.24 3.27 0.57
N SER A 450 -11.89 2.56 1.51
CA SER A 450 -12.93 1.56 1.23
C SER A 450 -14.31 2.22 1.28
N GLN A 451 -14.72 2.78 0.15
CA GLN A 451 -15.95 3.55 0.02
C GLN A 451 -17.11 2.64 -0.39
N PHE A 452 -18.32 3.01 0.02
CA PHE A 452 -19.53 2.38 -0.53
C PHE A 452 -19.59 2.66 -2.03
N MET A 453 -19.85 1.62 -2.81
CA MET A 453 -19.93 1.76 -4.26
C MET A 453 -21.09 2.70 -4.64
N ASP A 454 -20.85 3.54 -5.64
CA ASP A 454 -21.89 4.38 -6.22
C ASP A 454 -22.57 3.58 -7.33
N GLN A 455 -23.79 3.12 -7.06
CA GLN A 455 -24.58 2.25 -7.94
C GLN A 455 -25.75 3.00 -8.58
N THR A 456 -25.64 4.32 -8.75
CA THR A 456 -26.70 5.12 -9.40
C THR A 456 -26.89 4.76 -10.86
N ASN A 457 -25.80 4.49 -11.58
CA ASN A 457 -25.79 4.02 -12.96
C ASN A 457 -24.41 3.39 -13.29
N PRO A 458 -24.29 2.63 -14.40
CA PRO A 458 -23.02 1.98 -14.76
C PRO A 458 -21.84 2.92 -14.96
N LEU A 459 -22.08 4.17 -15.37
CA LEU A 459 -21.01 5.16 -15.54
C LEU A 459 -20.48 5.65 -14.18
N SER A 460 -21.36 5.90 -13.21
CA SER A 460 -20.99 6.25 -11.84
C SER A 460 -20.18 5.13 -11.19
N GLU A 461 -20.58 3.87 -11.41
CA GLU A 461 -19.83 2.70 -10.94
C GLU A 461 -18.41 2.67 -11.50
N LEU A 462 -18.28 2.87 -12.81
CA LEU A 462 -17.00 2.87 -13.51
C LEU A 462 -16.11 4.05 -13.09
N ALA A 463 -16.69 5.24 -12.99
CA ALA A 463 -16.00 6.45 -12.54
C ALA A 463 -15.47 6.27 -11.11
N HIS A 464 -16.25 5.66 -10.21
CA HIS A 464 -15.82 5.40 -8.84
C HIS A 464 -14.62 4.44 -8.79
N LYS A 465 -14.61 3.38 -9.61
CA LYS A 465 -13.48 2.43 -9.69
C LYS A 465 -12.19 3.09 -10.20
N ARG A 466 -12.30 4.11 -11.04
CA ARG A 466 -11.18 4.91 -11.61
C ARG A 466 -10.89 6.20 -10.84
N ARG A 467 -11.44 6.36 -9.65
CA ARG A 467 -11.23 7.52 -8.79
C ARG A 467 -9.85 7.48 -8.14
N LEU A 468 -9.22 8.63 -8.05
CA LEU A 468 -7.99 8.92 -7.35
C LEU A 468 -8.27 9.90 -6.20
N SER A 469 -7.80 9.59 -5.00
CA SER A 469 -7.98 10.45 -3.82
C SER A 469 -6.61 10.84 -3.24
N ALA A 470 -6.33 12.13 -3.10
CA ALA A 470 -5.17 12.62 -2.35
C ALA A 470 -5.36 12.51 -0.82
N MET A 471 -6.60 12.25 -0.39
CA MET A 471 -6.99 12.10 1.01
C MET A 471 -6.80 10.67 1.49
N GLY A 472 -6.53 10.52 2.79
CA GLY A 472 -6.41 9.24 3.47
C GLY A 472 -5.18 9.16 4.37
N PRO A 473 -4.97 8.04 5.07
CA PRO A 473 -3.76 7.81 5.87
C PRO A 473 -2.50 7.97 5.01
N GLY A 474 -1.54 8.79 5.45
CA GLY A 474 -0.32 9.09 4.68
C GLY A 474 -0.48 10.09 3.54
N GLY A 475 -1.72 10.48 3.20
CA GLY A 475 -2.03 11.56 2.28
C GLY A 475 -2.23 12.89 3.00
N LEU A 476 -2.98 13.79 2.37
CA LEU A 476 -3.33 15.08 2.93
C LEU A 476 -4.69 14.99 3.65
N SER A 477 -4.84 15.73 4.75
CA SER A 477 -6.18 16.00 5.27
C SER A 477 -6.79 17.16 4.48
N ARG A 478 -8.11 17.13 4.31
CA ARG A 478 -8.86 18.16 3.58
C ARG A 478 -8.56 19.58 4.05
N GLU A 479 -8.41 19.76 5.36
CA GLU A 479 -8.15 21.05 6.01
C GLU A 479 -6.71 21.54 5.86
N ARG A 480 -5.75 20.63 5.64
CA ARG A 480 -4.33 20.97 5.49
C ARG A 480 -3.88 21.04 4.04
N ALA A 481 -4.75 20.71 3.10
CA ALA A 481 -4.44 20.78 1.68
C ALA A 481 -4.44 22.24 1.22
N SER A 482 -3.27 22.71 0.76
CA SER A 482 -3.10 24.05 0.19
C SER A 482 -3.77 24.17 -1.18
N PHE A 483 -3.94 25.40 -1.64
CA PHE A 483 -4.46 25.71 -2.98
C PHE A 483 -3.59 25.09 -4.09
N ASP A 484 -2.26 25.17 -3.97
CA ASP A 484 -1.32 24.61 -4.96
C ASP A 484 -1.52 23.11 -5.25
N VAL A 485 -2.02 22.33 -4.27
CA VAL A 485 -2.26 20.89 -4.45
C VAL A 485 -3.59 20.62 -5.16
N ARG A 486 -4.54 21.58 -5.08
CA ARG A 486 -5.85 21.47 -5.74
C ARG A 486 -5.78 21.87 -7.21
N ASP A 487 -4.82 22.71 -7.56
CA ASP A 487 -4.64 23.21 -8.93
C ASP A 487 -4.18 22.12 -9.90
N VAL A 488 -4.52 22.31 -11.17
CA VAL A 488 -4.13 21.39 -12.24
C VAL A 488 -2.69 21.67 -12.63
N HIS A 489 -1.82 20.67 -12.46
CA HIS A 489 -0.44 20.75 -12.91
C HIS A 489 -0.32 20.26 -14.37
N PRO A 490 0.56 20.83 -15.22
CA PRO A 490 0.74 20.39 -16.61
C PRO A 490 1.06 18.90 -16.78
N SER A 491 1.72 18.27 -15.79
CA SER A 491 1.99 16.83 -15.80
C SER A 491 0.73 15.96 -15.69
N HIS A 492 -0.41 16.51 -15.31
CA HIS A 492 -1.70 15.80 -15.30
C HIS A 492 -2.15 15.43 -16.71
N PHE A 493 -1.69 16.15 -17.74
CA PHE A 493 -2.06 15.89 -19.13
C PHE A 493 -1.83 14.42 -19.52
N GLY A 494 -2.88 13.79 -20.06
CA GLY A 494 -2.89 12.37 -20.45
C GLY A 494 -2.91 11.35 -19.29
N ARG A 495 -2.81 11.79 -18.03
CA ARG A 495 -2.71 10.92 -16.85
C ARG A 495 -3.90 11.07 -15.90
N ILE A 496 -4.22 12.31 -15.53
CA ILE A 496 -5.31 12.67 -14.62
C ILE A 496 -6.24 13.61 -15.39
N CYS A 497 -7.54 13.36 -15.31
CA CYS A 497 -8.54 14.21 -15.93
C CYS A 497 -8.58 15.57 -15.22
N PRO A 498 -8.38 16.71 -15.92
CA PRO A 498 -8.42 18.03 -15.30
C PRO A 498 -9.84 18.54 -15.06
N ILE A 499 -10.85 17.89 -15.66
CA ILE A 499 -12.26 18.33 -15.62
C ILE A 499 -13.04 17.57 -14.54
N ALA A 500 -12.87 16.24 -14.48
CA ALA A 500 -13.65 15.38 -13.61
C ALA A 500 -13.18 15.46 -12.15
N THR A 501 -13.70 16.46 -11.42
CA THR A 501 -13.52 16.66 -9.97
C THR A 501 -14.86 17.10 -9.37
N PRO A 502 -15.21 16.72 -8.13
CA PRO A 502 -16.38 17.29 -7.46
C PRO A 502 -16.17 18.79 -7.21
N GLU A 503 -17.23 19.60 -7.42
CA GLU A 503 -17.21 21.07 -7.24
C GLU A 503 -17.24 21.49 -5.76
N GLY A 504 -17.52 20.55 -4.85
CA GLY A 504 -17.61 20.82 -3.42
C GLY A 504 -16.24 21.00 -2.72
N PRO A 505 -16.17 20.82 -1.39
CA PRO A 505 -14.95 21.08 -0.61
C PRO A 505 -13.77 20.16 -0.95
N ASN A 506 -14.03 19.10 -1.74
CA ASN A 506 -13.04 18.13 -2.19
C ASN A 506 -12.49 18.44 -3.60
N ILE A 507 -12.81 19.61 -4.17
CA ILE A 507 -12.28 20.04 -5.46
C ILE A 507 -10.75 19.94 -5.51
N GLY A 508 -10.23 19.30 -6.56
CA GLY A 508 -8.80 19.05 -6.77
C GLY A 508 -8.19 17.94 -5.89
N LEU A 509 -8.87 17.51 -4.82
CA LEU A 509 -8.40 16.43 -3.94
C LEU A 509 -8.91 15.04 -4.35
N VAL A 510 -10.04 15.02 -5.05
CA VAL A 510 -10.61 13.82 -5.66
C VAL A 510 -10.65 14.03 -7.16
N VAL A 511 -9.88 13.22 -7.88
CA VAL A 511 -9.71 13.33 -9.34
C VAL A 511 -9.93 11.97 -9.98
N HIS A 512 -9.98 11.92 -11.30
CA HIS A 512 -10.20 10.67 -12.05
C HIS A 512 -9.04 10.40 -13.00
N LEU A 513 -8.77 9.13 -13.28
CA LEU A 513 -7.79 8.75 -14.29
C LEU A 513 -8.25 9.15 -15.69
N ALA A 514 -7.29 9.56 -16.53
CA ALA A 514 -7.54 9.72 -17.95
C ALA A 514 -7.83 8.36 -18.63
N GLY A 515 -8.44 8.37 -19.82
CA GLY A 515 -8.87 7.14 -20.52
C GLY A 515 -7.74 6.14 -20.76
N TYR A 516 -6.64 6.60 -21.33
CA TYR A 516 -5.46 5.78 -21.67
C TYR A 516 -4.40 5.72 -20.56
N ALA A 517 -4.68 6.30 -19.39
CA ALA A 517 -3.72 6.29 -18.28
C ALA A 517 -3.62 4.89 -17.68
N ARG A 518 -2.39 4.49 -17.36
CA ARG A 518 -2.09 3.23 -16.68
C ARG A 518 -1.07 3.44 -15.55
N VAL A 519 -0.96 2.47 -14.67
CA VAL A 519 0.02 2.47 -13.57
C VAL A 519 1.19 1.58 -13.96
N ASN A 520 2.42 2.02 -13.69
CA ASN A 520 3.60 1.18 -13.86
C ASN A 520 3.96 0.42 -12.59
N GLU A 521 4.95 -0.46 -12.67
CA GLU A 521 5.44 -1.30 -11.55
C GLU A 521 5.83 -0.46 -10.32
N TYR A 522 6.32 0.76 -10.51
CA TYR A 522 6.70 1.68 -9.44
C TYR A 522 5.54 2.52 -8.88
N GLY A 523 4.32 2.36 -9.39
CA GLY A 523 3.14 3.12 -8.97
C GLY A 523 3.00 4.52 -9.59
N PHE A 524 3.79 4.86 -10.62
CA PHE A 524 3.60 6.11 -11.37
C PHE A 524 2.54 5.96 -12.47
N LEU A 525 1.87 7.07 -12.79
CA LEU A 525 0.96 7.14 -13.92
C LEU A 525 1.73 7.35 -15.23
N GLU A 526 1.48 6.46 -16.18
CA GLU A 526 1.98 6.52 -17.56
C GLU A 526 0.83 6.82 -18.52
N THR A 527 1.18 7.45 -19.64
CA THR A 527 0.27 7.70 -20.74
C THR A 527 0.99 7.38 -22.04
N PRO A 528 0.33 6.71 -23.01
CA PRO A 528 0.96 6.31 -24.25
C PRO A 528 1.23 7.53 -25.15
N TYR A 529 2.39 7.55 -25.80
CA TYR A 529 2.72 8.49 -26.87
C TYR A 529 3.21 7.72 -28.10
N ARG A 530 3.04 8.33 -29.27
CA ARG A 530 3.66 7.85 -30.51
C ARG A 530 5.02 8.52 -30.66
N GLU A 531 6.06 7.72 -30.88
CA GLU A 531 7.37 8.25 -31.18
C GLU A 531 7.38 8.82 -32.60
N VAL A 532 7.77 10.10 -32.76
CA VAL A 532 7.89 10.73 -34.07
C VAL A 532 9.36 10.75 -34.45
N LYS A 533 9.75 9.94 -35.44
CA LYS A 533 11.10 9.94 -36.01
C LYS A 533 11.16 10.90 -37.19
N PHE A 534 12.06 11.88 -37.13
CA PHE A 534 12.28 12.82 -38.23
C PHE A 534 13.37 12.28 -39.16
N SER A 535 13.09 12.24 -40.47
CA SER A 535 14.11 11.96 -41.47
C SER A 535 14.98 13.20 -41.72
N SER A 536 16.26 13.02 -42.08
CA SER A 536 17.21 14.12 -42.29
C SER A 536 16.83 15.05 -43.46
N GLU A 537 15.98 14.61 -44.38
CA GLU A 537 15.56 15.37 -45.57
C GLU A 537 14.47 16.41 -45.24
N GLU A 538 13.62 16.18 -44.22
CA GLU A 538 12.53 17.10 -43.84
C GLU A 538 13.00 18.36 -43.10
N ARG A 539 14.22 18.37 -42.55
CA ARG A 539 14.75 19.53 -41.81
C ARG A 539 15.10 20.72 -42.71
N ARG A 540 15.24 20.53 -44.03
CA ARG A 540 15.88 21.52 -44.92
C ARG A 540 14.92 22.33 -45.80
N GLY A 541 13.61 22.09 -45.77
CA GLY A 541 12.69 22.89 -46.58
C GLY A 541 11.21 22.67 -46.32
N LYS A 542 10.61 23.56 -45.52
CA LYS A 542 9.34 24.29 -45.76
C LYS A 542 8.76 24.81 -44.45
N ARG A 543 8.26 26.05 -44.49
CA ARG A 543 7.54 26.77 -43.41
C ARG A 543 6.11 26.25 -43.18
N ASP A 544 5.90 24.93 -43.17
CA ASP A 544 4.64 24.34 -42.73
C ASP A 544 4.96 23.21 -41.72
N PRO A 545 4.85 23.47 -40.40
CA PRO A 545 5.31 22.55 -39.36
C PRO A 545 4.26 21.48 -39.04
N ARG A 546 3.55 20.96 -40.05
CA ARG A 546 2.63 19.85 -39.87
C ARG A 546 3.33 18.57 -40.32
N PRO A 547 3.92 17.79 -39.38
CA PRO A 547 4.53 16.51 -39.74
C PRO A 547 3.47 15.61 -40.36
N ARG A 548 3.72 15.10 -41.56
CA ARG A 548 2.97 13.97 -42.11
C ARG A 548 3.44 12.74 -41.34
N ILE A 549 2.61 12.24 -40.44
CA ILE A 549 2.90 11.03 -39.65
C ILE A 549 2.83 9.85 -40.63
N PRO A 550 3.93 9.13 -40.93
CA PRO A 550 3.84 7.91 -41.72
C PRO A 550 3.14 6.84 -40.89
N TYR A 551 2.03 6.31 -41.43
CA TYR A 551 1.26 5.23 -40.83
C TYR A 551 2.04 3.91 -40.98
N GLY A 552 2.58 3.40 -39.87
CA GLY A 552 3.30 2.12 -39.80
C GLY A 552 3.36 1.60 -38.36
N GLN A 553 3.23 0.28 -38.20
CA GLN A 553 2.89 -0.45 -36.98
C GLN A 553 3.87 -0.28 -35.81
N ASP A 554 3.28 -0.18 -34.62
CA ASP A 554 3.83 -0.45 -33.29
C ASP A 554 5.14 0.25 -32.89
N GLY A 555 4.98 1.51 -32.44
CA GLY A 555 6.02 2.28 -31.77
C GLY A 555 5.45 3.13 -30.63
N ILE A 556 4.97 2.49 -29.56
CA ILE A 556 4.46 3.20 -28.37
C ILE A 556 5.64 3.57 -27.47
N CYS A 557 6.03 4.85 -27.51
CA CYS A 557 6.97 5.42 -26.53
C CYS A 557 6.23 5.75 -25.22
N ARG A 558 6.85 5.40 -24.10
CA ARG A 558 6.28 5.54 -22.75
C ARG A 558 6.91 6.74 -22.04
N CYS A 559 6.26 7.90 -22.03
CA CYS A 559 6.76 9.07 -21.30
C CYS A 559 6.32 9.03 -19.82
N ARG A 560 7.30 8.85 -18.93
CA ARG A 560 7.11 8.79 -17.46
C ARG A 560 6.77 10.17 -16.87
N ALA A 561 6.03 10.19 -15.76
CA ALA A 561 5.80 11.41 -15.01
C ALA A 561 7.12 11.92 -14.37
N GLY A 562 7.52 13.16 -14.67
CA GLY A 562 8.69 13.84 -14.09
C GLY A 562 9.88 14.04 -15.02
N THR A 563 9.80 13.60 -16.28
CA THR A 563 10.68 14.09 -17.35
C THR A 563 10.00 15.29 -18.01
N ALA A 564 10.76 16.36 -18.25
CA ALA A 564 10.38 17.36 -19.24
C ALA A 564 9.99 16.63 -20.55
N PRO A 565 9.15 17.22 -21.42
CA PRO A 565 8.62 16.55 -22.61
C PRO A 565 9.66 16.12 -23.68
N TYR A 566 10.96 16.12 -23.36
CA TYR A 566 12.07 15.95 -24.30
C TYR A 566 13.10 14.86 -23.95
N ASP A 567 12.84 13.97 -22.99
CA ASP A 567 13.81 12.94 -22.59
C ASP A 567 13.35 11.51 -22.94
N CYS A 568 13.41 11.18 -24.23
CA CYS A 568 13.32 9.79 -24.73
C CYS A 568 14.64 9.28 -25.33
N THR A 569 15.69 10.11 -25.38
CA THR A 569 17.02 9.70 -25.85
C THR A 569 17.99 9.85 -24.69
N GLY A 570 18.52 8.74 -24.17
CA GLY A 570 19.45 8.70 -23.03
C GLY A 570 20.80 9.36 -23.30
N THR A 571 20.81 10.66 -23.58
CA THR A 571 22.01 11.50 -23.73
C THR A 571 21.71 12.86 -23.14
N GLU A 572 22.38 13.17 -22.03
CA GLU A 572 22.38 14.48 -21.38
C GLU A 572 22.78 15.56 -22.38
N ARG A 573 21.91 16.55 -22.59
CA ARG A 573 22.34 17.89 -22.98
C ARG A 573 21.97 18.85 -21.86
N SER A 574 23.00 19.26 -21.13
CA SER A 574 22.98 20.39 -20.24
C SER A 574 22.39 21.61 -20.94
N HIS A 575 21.33 22.20 -20.40
CA HIS A 575 21.02 23.59 -20.71
C HIS A 575 20.88 24.41 -19.44
N ARG A 576 21.81 25.37 -19.35
CA ARG A 576 21.83 26.54 -18.49
C ARG A 576 20.55 27.37 -18.71
N ASP A 577 20.04 27.88 -17.60
CA ASP A 577 19.30 29.13 -17.38
C ASP A 577 18.43 29.72 -18.51
N ALA A 578 17.14 29.87 -18.19
CA ALA A 578 16.41 31.13 -18.31
C ALA A 578 15.38 31.22 -17.16
#